data_AF-A0A3M0NUI7-F1
#
_entry.id   AF-A0A3M0NUI7-F1
#
_cell.length_a   1.000
_cell.length_b   1.000
_cell.length_c   1.000
_cell.angle_alpha   90.00
_cell.angle_beta   90.00
_cell.angle_gamma   90.00
#
_symmetry.space_group_name_H-M   'P 1'
#
loop_
_entity.id
_entity.type
_entity.pdbx_description
1 polymer ?
#
loop_
_entity_poly.entity_id
_entity_poly.type
_entity_poly.pdbx_seq_one_letter_code
_entity_poly.pdbx_strand_id
1 'polypeptide(L)'
;MNLKVNLKSDSVLSGKSVIVTNIQQRKISSQYDNKQDVKDYPYALGLAVTADTEHVNEGRTFTIKLKKVDGLKQGMMFTFDKAQAKLVNGKTSLWSSQVGFVQVSIKGDYIDA
;
A
#
# COMPACT_ATOMS: atom_id res chain seq x y z
N MET A 1 17.56 -18.61 4.67
CA MET A 1 17.00 -18.54 3.29
C MET A 1 15.85 -17.54 3.33
N ASN A 2 15.92 -16.50 2.49
CA ASN A 2 14.88 -15.47 2.41
C ASN A 2 14.18 -15.62 1.06
N LEU A 3 12.85 -15.81 1.07
CA LEU A 3 12.06 -15.88 -0.15
C LEU A 3 11.38 -14.53 -0.37
N LYS A 4 11.56 -13.96 -1.57
CA LYS A 4 10.82 -12.78 -2.00
C LYS A 4 9.77 -13.19 -3.02
N VAL A 5 8.50 -12.96 -2.69
CA VAL A 5 7.37 -13.19 -3.59
C VAL A 5 6.83 -11.85 -4.06
N ASN A 6 6.68 -11.68 -5.36
CA ASN A 6 6.05 -10.49 -5.95
C ASN A 6 4.63 -10.86 -6.42
N LEU A 7 3.65 -10.10 -5.97
CA LEU A 7 2.25 -10.24 -6.33
C LEU A 7 1.79 -9.04 -7.15
N LYS A 8 0.79 -9.26 -8.01
CA LYS A 8 0.06 -8.17 -8.66
C LYS A 8 -0.71 -7.40 -7.57
N SER A 9 -0.62 -6.08 -7.58
CA SER A 9 -1.34 -5.23 -6.62
C SER A 9 -2.85 -5.44 -6.65
N ASP A 10 -3.41 -5.61 -7.84
CA ASP A 10 -4.85 -5.82 -8.03
C ASP A 10 -5.33 -7.08 -7.33
N SER A 11 -4.53 -8.15 -7.34
CA SER A 11 -4.85 -9.39 -6.63
C SER A 11 -4.85 -9.24 -5.11
N VAL A 12 -4.23 -8.20 -4.58
CA VAL A 12 -4.14 -7.92 -3.14
C VAL A 12 -5.19 -6.89 -2.70
N LEU A 13 -5.50 -5.92 -3.55
CA LEU A 13 -6.34 -4.76 -3.21
C LEU A 13 -7.78 -4.89 -3.69
N SER A 14 -8.05 -5.62 -4.77
CA SER A 14 -9.39 -5.70 -5.37
C SER A 14 -10.44 -6.15 -4.38
N GLY A 15 -11.60 -5.48 -4.38
CA GLY A 15 -12.74 -5.78 -3.50
C GLY A 15 -12.65 -5.14 -2.11
N LYS A 16 -11.62 -4.35 -1.82
CA LYS A 16 -11.45 -3.67 -0.52
C LYS A 16 -11.95 -2.24 -0.59
N SER A 17 -12.95 -1.92 0.20
CA SER A 17 -13.32 -0.54 0.50
C SER A 17 -12.45 -0.01 1.63
N VAL A 18 -11.90 1.18 1.45
CA VAL A 18 -10.95 1.77 2.38
C VAL A 18 -11.28 3.22 2.69
N ILE A 19 -10.81 3.68 3.84
CA ILE A 19 -10.74 5.10 4.20
C ILE A 19 -9.29 5.53 4.35
N VAL A 20 -8.96 6.71 3.82
CA VAL A 20 -7.65 7.34 4.01
C VAL A 20 -7.51 7.82 5.44
N THR A 21 -6.59 7.22 6.18
CA THR A 21 -6.34 7.58 7.59
C THR A 21 -5.24 8.61 7.74
N ASN A 22 -4.25 8.62 6.85
CA ASN A 22 -3.15 9.57 6.88
C ASN A 22 -2.45 9.67 5.52
N ILE A 23 -1.87 10.83 5.22
CA ILE A 23 -0.96 11.04 4.09
C ILE A 23 0.29 11.73 4.63
N GLN A 24 1.45 11.10 4.49
CA GLN A 24 2.70 11.62 5.02
C GLN A 24 3.84 11.54 4.01
N GLN A 25 4.74 12.52 4.05
CA GLN A 25 6.03 12.41 3.37
C GLN A 25 6.93 11.45 4.14
N ARG A 26 7.56 10.53 3.40
CA ARG A 26 8.48 9.55 3.95
C ARG A 26 9.83 10.20 4.24
N LYS A 27 10.43 9.80 5.36
CA LYS A 27 11.75 10.28 5.78
C LYS A 27 12.82 9.23 5.47
N ILE A 28 13.98 9.71 5.02
CA ILE A 28 15.17 8.88 4.88
C ILE A 28 15.64 8.51 6.29
N SER A 29 15.99 7.24 6.49
CA SER A 29 16.62 6.76 7.72
C SER A 29 17.94 6.08 7.40
N SER A 30 19.00 6.53 8.05
CA SER A 30 20.34 5.93 7.94
C SER A 30 20.39 4.49 8.47
N GLN A 31 19.42 4.08 9.29
CA GLN A 31 19.34 2.72 9.86
C GLN A 31 18.79 1.69 8.87
N TYR A 32 18.09 2.10 7.80
CA TYR A 32 17.28 1.17 6.97
C TYR A 32 17.61 1.21 5.48
N ASP A 33 18.76 1.77 5.09
CA ASP A 33 19.22 1.95 3.68
C ASP A 33 18.07 2.24 2.69
N ASN A 34 17.18 3.15 3.08
CA ASN A 34 15.93 3.40 2.37
C ASN A 34 15.98 4.64 1.49
N LYS A 35 17.16 5.26 1.32
CA LYS A 35 17.34 6.55 0.65
C LYS A 35 16.77 6.54 -0.77
N GLN A 36 17.13 5.53 -1.55
CA GLN A 36 16.64 5.39 -2.92
C GLN A 36 15.13 5.08 -2.93
N ASP A 37 14.65 4.24 -2.00
CA ASP A 37 13.23 3.89 -1.88
C ASP A 37 12.34 5.08 -1.52
N VAL A 38 12.84 6.02 -0.71
CA VAL A 38 12.15 7.27 -0.36
C VAL A 38 12.18 8.25 -1.53
N LYS A 39 13.30 8.33 -2.27
CA LYS A 39 13.38 9.14 -3.48
C LYS A 39 12.38 8.68 -4.55
N ASP A 40 12.28 7.37 -4.76
CA ASP A 40 11.41 6.79 -5.78
C ASP A 40 9.94 6.83 -5.36
N TYR A 41 9.63 6.72 -4.06
CA TYR A 41 8.28 6.75 -3.51
C TYR A 41 8.23 7.67 -2.28
N PRO A 42 8.15 8.99 -2.45
CA PRO A 42 8.25 9.96 -1.36
C PRO A 42 7.05 10.00 -0.43
N TYR A 43 5.90 9.42 -0.78
CA TYR A 43 4.70 9.49 0.04
C TYR A 43 4.35 8.13 0.65
N ALA A 44 3.78 8.15 1.84
CA ALA A 44 3.13 7.00 2.47
C ALA A 44 1.66 7.36 2.73
N LEU A 45 0.77 6.57 2.14
CA LEU A 45 -0.67 6.64 2.28
C LEU A 45 -1.11 5.57 3.29
N GLY A 46 -1.63 6.00 4.44
CA GLY A 46 -2.27 5.13 5.42
C GLY A 46 -3.73 4.88 5.05
N LEU A 47 -4.14 3.62 5.06
CA LEU A 47 -5.49 3.17 4.75
C LEU A 47 -6.01 2.27 5.86
N ALA A 48 -7.31 2.36 6.14
CA ALA A 48 -8.03 1.38 6.94
C ALA A 48 -9.10 0.72 6.06
N VAL A 49 -9.21 -0.60 6.13
CA VAL A 49 -10.25 -1.36 5.42
C VAL A 49 -11.56 -1.18 6.16
N THR A 50 -12.56 -0.62 5.47
CA THR A 50 -13.91 -0.44 6.00
C THR A 50 -14.85 -1.57 5.62
N ALA A 51 -14.60 -2.22 4.49
CA ALA A 51 -15.29 -3.44 4.06
C ALA A 51 -14.38 -4.28 3.16
N ASP A 52 -14.55 -5.60 3.21
CA ASP A 52 -13.85 -6.56 2.37
C ASP A 52 -14.80 -7.73 2.06
N THR A 53 -14.71 -8.31 0.86
CA THR A 53 -15.61 -9.38 0.41
C THR A 53 -15.60 -10.60 1.33
N GLU A 54 -14.45 -10.91 1.91
CA GLU A 54 -14.26 -12.08 2.79
C GLU A 54 -14.42 -11.73 4.29
N HIS A 55 -14.68 -10.46 4.63
CA HIS A 55 -14.75 -9.95 6.01
C HIS A 55 -13.51 -10.23 6.89
N VAL A 56 -12.38 -10.67 6.30
CA VAL A 56 -11.15 -11.01 7.03
C VAL A 56 -10.34 -9.78 7.44
N ASN A 57 -10.36 -8.74 6.60
CA ASN A 57 -9.46 -7.59 6.73
C ASN A 57 -10.14 -6.33 7.28
N GLU A 58 -11.42 -6.39 7.64
CA GLU A 58 -12.15 -5.23 8.18
C GLU A 58 -11.49 -4.69 9.45
N GLY A 59 -11.39 -3.37 9.55
CA GLY A 59 -10.69 -2.68 10.64
C GLY A 59 -9.16 -2.80 10.60
N ARG A 60 -8.59 -3.57 9.67
CA ARG A 60 -7.12 -3.64 9.50
C ARG A 60 -6.61 -2.41 8.77
N THR A 61 -5.43 -1.97 9.18
CA THR A 61 -4.73 -0.84 8.57
C THR A 61 -3.54 -1.33 7.78
N PHE A 62 -3.24 -0.62 6.70
CA PHE A 62 -2.04 -0.87 5.90
C PHE A 62 -1.54 0.43 5.28
N THR A 63 -0.35 0.38 4.69
CA THR A 63 0.29 1.55 4.08
C THR A 63 0.69 1.24 2.64
N ILE A 64 0.42 2.19 1.74
CA ILE A 64 0.91 2.18 0.36
C ILE A 64 1.96 3.27 0.20
N LYS A 65 3.10 2.94 -0.41
CA LYS A 65 4.11 3.94 -0.79
C LYS A 65 3.83 4.45 -2.19
N LEU A 66 3.74 5.77 -2.38
CA LEU A 66 3.34 6.38 -3.65
C LEU A 66 4.38 7.36 -4.17
N LYS A 67 4.39 7.55 -5.48
CA LYS A 67 5.15 8.64 -6.12
C LYS A 67 4.45 9.98 -5.96
N LYS A 68 3.12 9.97 -6.05
CA LYS A 68 2.23 11.15 -5.95
C LYS A 68 0.96 10.80 -5.17
N VAL A 69 0.30 11.80 -4.61
CA VAL A 69 -0.91 11.68 -3.78
C VAL A 69 -2.05 12.56 -4.32
N ASP A 70 -2.13 12.67 -5.64
CA ASP A 70 -3.02 13.61 -6.33
C ASP A 70 -4.48 13.42 -5.92
N GLY A 71 -5.12 14.48 -5.43
CA GLY A 71 -6.54 14.48 -5.04
C GLY A 71 -6.89 13.76 -3.73
N LEU A 72 -5.99 12.93 -3.19
CA LEU A 72 -6.24 12.17 -1.97
C LEU A 72 -6.26 13.07 -0.73
N LYS A 73 -7.21 12.83 0.16
CA LYS A 73 -7.36 13.54 1.44
C LYS A 73 -7.68 12.55 2.55
N GLN A 74 -7.24 12.87 3.77
CA GLN A 74 -7.66 12.14 4.95
C GLN A 74 -9.19 12.16 5.08
N GLY A 75 -9.79 11.02 5.39
CA GLY A 75 -11.24 10.81 5.43
C GLY A 75 -11.87 10.43 4.08
N MET A 76 -11.14 10.52 2.97
CA MET A 76 -11.65 10.06 1.67
C MET A 76 -11.85 8.55 1.68
N MET A 77 -12.99 8.11 1.14
CA MET A 77 -13.34 6.70 1.00
C MET A 77 -13.41 6.32 -0.47
N PHE A 78 -12.93 5.12 -0.79
CA PHE A 78 -13.03 4.56 -2.13
C PHE A 78 -12.91 3.04 -2.07
N THR A 79 -13.37 2.37 -3.13
CA THR A 79 -13.25 0.92 -3.27
C THR A 79 -12.22 0.60 -4.33
N PHE A 80 -11.27 -0.26 -3.99
CA PHE A 80 -10.35 -0.81 -4.95
C PHE A 80 -11.07 -1.78 -5.88
N ASP A 81 -11.42 -1.31 -7.06
CA ASP A 81 -11.94 -2.11 -8.15
C ASP A 81 -11.55 -1.43 -9.48
N LYS A 82 -11.62 -2.15 -10.60
CA LYS A 82 -11.19 -1.62 -11.90
C LYS A 82 -12.02 -0.41 -12.39
N ALA A 83 -13.19 -0.17 -11.80
CA ALA A 83 -14.15 0.85 -12.23
C ALA A 83 -14.15 2.11 -11.35
N GLN A 84 -13.68 2.02 -10.10
CA GLN A 84 -13.63 3.09 -9.11
C GLN A 84 -12.18 3.50 -8.85
N ALA A 85 -11.46 2.74 -8.01
CA ALA A 85 -10.11 3.07 -7.62
C ALA A 85 -9.08 1.99 -7.98
N LYS A 86 -7.95 2.39 -8.57
CA LYS A 86 -6.83 1.48 -8.86
C LYS A 86 -5.48 2.06 -8.46
N LEU A 87 -4.56 1.18 -8.04
CA LEU A 87 -3.16 1.52 -7.83
C LEU A 87 -2.39 1.43 -9.15
N VAL A 88 -2.03 2.58 -9.72
CA VAL A 88 -1.36 2.63 -11.03
C VAL A 88 0.09 2.17 -10.91
N ASN A 89 0.51 1.27 -11.80
CA ASN A 89 1.83 0.62 -11.79
C ASN A 89 2.18 -0.02 -10.44
N GLY A 90 1.16 -0.59 -9.78
CA GLY A 90 1.27 -1.18 -8.46
C GLY A 90 2.15 -2.43 -8.39
N LYS A 91 2.89 -2.57 -7.30
CA LYS A 91 3.72 -3.73 -6.97
C LYS A 91 3.55 -4.07 -5.50
N THR A 92 3.26 -5.34 -5.22
CA THR A 92 3.25 -5.87 -3.85
C THR A 92 4.36 -6.89 -3.69
N SER A 93 5.24 -6.68 -2.71
CA SER A 93 6.29 -7.63 -2.36
C SER A 93 6.10 -8.16 -0.95
N LEU A 94 6.34 -9.47 -0.82
CA LEU A 94 6.32 -10.23 0.41
C LEU A 94 7.71 -10.80 0.65
N TRP A 95 8.26 -10.62 1.85
CA TRP A 95 9.53 -11.19 2.29
C TRP A 95 9.33 -12.16 3.45
N SER A 96 9.79 -13.40 3.32
CA SER A 96 9.87 -14.33 4.44
C SER A 96 11.30 -14.39 4.99
N SER A 97 11.40 -14.55 6.31
CA SER A 97 12.66 -14.89 7.00
C SER A 97 12.52 -16.25 7.69
N GLN A 98 13.63 -16.84 8.12
CA GLN A 98 13.64 -18.15 8.81
C GLN A 98 12.83 -18.19 10.12
N VAL A 99 12.48 -17.02 10.68
CA VAL A 99 11.70 -16.91 11.94
C VAL A 99 10.21 -16.63 11.68
N GLY A 100 9.79 -16.54 10.41
CA GLY A 100 8.41 -16.26 10.01
C GLY A 100 8.26 -15.34 8.79
N PHE A 101 7.01 -15.24 8.35
CA PHE A 101 6.43 -14.43 7.27
C PHE A 101 5.76 -13.17 7.91
N VAL A 102 5.66 -11.94 7.38
CA VAL A 102 6.16 -11.30 6.15
C VAL A 102 6.12 -9.77 6.36
N GLN A 103 7.20 -9.04 6.04
CA GLN A 103 7.02 -7.61 5.74
C GLN A 103 6.35 -7.46 4.36
N VAL A 104 5.19 -6.82 4.33
CA VAL A 104 4.47 -6.49 3.08
C VAL A 104 4.85 -5.09 2.65
N SER A 105 5.27 -4.92 1.40
CA SER A 105 5.46 -3.60 0.79
C SER A 105 4.54 -3.47 -0.41
N ILE A 106 3.60 -2.53 -0.34
CA ILE A 106 2.73 -2.13 -1.45
C ILE A 106 3.22 -0.77 -1.96
N LYS A 107 3.49 -0.68 -3.26
CA LYS A 107 4.04 0.51 -3.90
C LYS A 107 3.34 0.80 -5.22
N GLY A 108 3.21 2.05 -5.62
CA GLY A 108 2.72 2.41 -6.95
C GLY A 108 2.97 3.89 -7.28
N ASP A 109 2.53 4.32 -8.45
CA ASP A 109 2.75 5.69 -8.90
C ASP A 109 1.77 6.64 -8.20
N TYR A 110 0.48 6.36 -8.31
CA TYR A 110 -0.61 7.09 -7.65
C TYR A 110 -1.85 6.19 -7.54
N ILE A 111 -2.87 6.68 -6.82
CA ILE A 111 -4.21 6.09 -6.80
C ILE A 111 -5.06 6.90 -7.77
N ASP A 112 -5.63 6.23 -8.77
CA ASP A 112 -6.64 6.78 -9.67
C ASP A 112 -7.99 6.43 -9.03
N ALA A 113 -8.62 7.35 -8.29
CA ALA A 113 -9.83 7.16 -7.46
C ALA A 113 -10.83 8.30 -7.64
#